data_AF-A0A354XUK0-F1
#
_entry.id   AF-A0A354XUK0-F1
#
_cell.length_a   1.000
_cell.length_b   1.000
_cell.length_c   1.000
_cell.angle_alpha   90.00
_cell.angle_beta   90.00
_cell.angle_gamma   90.00
#
_symmetry.space_group_name_H-M   'P 1'
#
loop_
_entity.id
_entity.type
_entity.pdbx_description
1 polymer ?
#
loop_
_entity_poly.entity_id
_entity_poly.type
_entity_poly.pdbx_seq_one_letter_code
_entity_poly.pdbx_strand_id
1 'polypeptide(L)'
;GTQLTFDETVVDAGAGSDLKQGVFFKWGSLVGVSPSLSYVTYTPIYVMGGASSWISGTTPYNSILDFYGANISGGGQTNTYLNDTQQNTDFMYLTSRGDICKYLSKTGAVEGNWRMPTGADFNAAGIAEHAMVGWSTNSLPWSRFGTFATVSGAEADGTTLVGSGGTYTVGHAVSRFPASGYRDHNGMLLSIGTYGNNWSSSIFTGTDMAFHMVFVFSGFYPVYYFNRRYGFPVRCVRE
;
A
#
# COMPACT_ATOMS: atom_id res chain seq x y z
N GLY A 1 11.05 8.19 -15.85
CA GLY A 1 10.34 8.90 -14.77
C GLY A 1 9.95 7.86 -13.75
N THR A 2 10.54 7.91 -12.56
CA THR A 2 10.42 6.90 -11.50
C THR A 2 10.40 7.59 -10.13
N GLN A 3 9.53 8.58 -9.98
CA GLN A 3 9.34 9.23 -8.69
C GLN A 3 8.23 8.51 -7.93
N LEU A 4 8.65 7.54 -7.10
CA LEU A 4 7.87 7.20 -5.91
C LEU A 4 7.85 8.48 -5.07
N THR A 5 6.70 9.14 -4.99
CA THR A 5 6.55 10.35 -4.17
C THR A 5 5.49 10.07 -3.11
N PHE A 6 5.89 10.15 -1.85
CA PHE A 6 4.97 10.18 -0.71
C PHE A 6 4.88 11.60 -0.21
N ASP A 7 3.68 11.97 0.25
CA ASP A 7 3.41 13.24 0.89
C ASP A 7 3.78 14.43 0.00
N GLU A 8 2.86 14.88 -0.86
CA GLU A 8 2.97 16.23 -1.46
C GLU A 8 3.10 17.32 -0.41
N THR A 9 2.79 17.00 0.84
CA THR A 9 3.31 17.76 1.94
C THR A 9 3.84 16.86 3.05
N VAL A 10 5.16 16.66 3.04
CA VAL A 10 5.89 16.71 4.30
C VAL A 10 5.73 18.17 4.78
N VAL A 11 4.53 18.57 5.23
CA VAL A 11 4.31 19.91 5.82
C VAL A 11 5.27 20.07 6.99
N ASP A 12 5.65 18.96 7.62
CA ASP A 12 6.50 18.93 8.78
C ASP A 12 7.35 17.66 8.79
N ALA A 13 8.58 17.74 8.27
CA ALA A 13 9.56 16.65 8.43
C ALA A 13 9.82 16.35 9.92
N GLY A 14 9.56 17.33 10.80
CA GLY A 14 9.57 17.19 12.25
C GLY A 14 8.44 16.34 12.83
N ALA A 15 7.34 16.10 12.08
CA ALA A 15 6.21 15.28 12.53
C ALA A 15 6.30 13.81 12.10
N GLY A 16 7.31 13.43 11.31
CA GLY A 16 7.53 12.04 10.90
C GLY A 16 6.39 11.41 10.08
N SER A 17 5.74 12.19 9.20
CA SER A 17 4.58 11.74 8.41
C SER A 17 4.86 10.50 7.57
N ASP A 18 6.06 10.37 7.04
CA ASP A 18 6.52 9.22 6.27
C ASP A 18 6.77 7.96 7.12
N LEU A 19 6.90 8.11 8.45
CA LEU A 19 7.02 7.01 9.41
C LEU A 19 5.65 6.56 9.98
N LYS A 20 4.57 7.25 9.65
CA LYS A 20 3.23 6.86 10.07
C LYS A 20 2.85 5.51 9.47
N GLN A 21 2.25 4.66 10.29
CA GLN A 21 1.82 3.32 9.94
C GLN A 21 0.84 3.31 8.76
N GLY A 22 -0.08 4.28 8.73
CA GLY A 22 -1.18 4.34 7.78
C GLY A 22 -2.30 3.34 8.10
N VAL A 23 -3.26 3.25 7.18
CA VAL A 23 -4.35 2.26 7.21
C VAL A 23 -4.11 1.17 6.17
N PHE A 24 -4.81 0.06 6.30
CA PHE A 24 -4.67 -1.11 5.43
C PHE A 24 -5.81 -1.23 4.44
N PHE A 25 -5.52 -1.72 3.23
CA PHE A 25 -6.52 -1.98 2.21
C PHE A 25 -6.41 -3.41 1.71
N LYS A 26 -7.55 -4.09 1.50
CA LYS A 26 -7.59 -5.27 0.64
C LYS A 26 -7.29 -4.82 -0.80
N TRP A 27 -6.72 -5.70 -1.61
CA TRP A 27 -6.22 -5.28 -2.92
C TRP A 27 -7.34 -4.78 -3.84
N GLY A 28 -7.26 -3.50 -4.22
CA GLY A 28 -8.25 -2.79 -5.02
C GLY A 28 -9.54 -2.41 -4.27
N SER A 29 -9.53 -2.47 -2.94
CA SER A 29 -10.57 -1.87 -2.09
C SER A 29 -10.25 -0.40 -1.82
N LEU A 30 -11.28 0.44 -1.77
CA LEU A 30 -11.17 1.81 -1.26
C LEU A 30 -11.50 1.91 0.24
N VAL A 31 -11.92 0.82 0.88
CA VAL A 31 -12.24 0.80 2.31
C VAL A 31 -10.95 0.64 3.11
N GLY A 32 -10.58 1.70 3.84
CA GLY A 32 -9.45 1.67 4.76
C GLY A 32 -9.80 0.87 6.01
N VAL A 33 -8.88 0.03 6.47
CA VAL A 33 -8.99 -0.70 7.74
C VAL A 33 -7.94 -0.12 8.67
N SER A 34 -8.41 0.48 9.77
CA SER A 34 -7.54 1.01 10.83
C SER A 34 -6.52 -0.02 11.30
N PRO A 35 -5.40 0.39 11.91
CA PRO A 35 -4.46 -0.53 12.53
C PRO A 35 -4.75 -0.82 14.01
N SER A 36 -5.99 -0.77 14.52
CA SER A 36 -6.31 -1.12 15.93
C SER A 36 -6.69 -2.59 16.14
N LEU A 37 -6.41 -3.20 17.30
CA LEU A 37 -6.76 -4.61 17.57
C LEU A 37 -8.24 -4.92 17.24
N SER A 38 -9.14 -4.09 17.76
CA SER A 38 -10.52 -3.99 17.29
C SER A 38 -10.57 -2.94 16.19
N TYR A 39 -10.57 -3.38 14.94
CA TYR A 39 -10.51 -2.45 13.81
C TYR A 39 -11.84 -1.74 13.59
N VAL A 40 -11.75 -0.48 13.19
CA VAL A 40 -12.79 0.25 12.46
C VAL A 40 -12.45 0.32 10.97
N THR A 41 -13.48 0.53 10.15
CA THR A 41 -13.35 0.72 8.70
C THR A 41 -13.65 2.16 8.31
N TYR A 42 -12.94 2.69 7.33
CA TYR A 42 -13.15 3.99 6.71
C TYR A 42 -13.64 3.80 5.29
N THR A 43 -14.92 4.04 5.05
CA THR A 43 -15.56 3.85 3.73
C THR A 43 -15.75 5.19 3.06
N PRO A 44 -15.33 5.36 1.79
CA PRO A 44 -15.59 6.57 1.05
C PRO A 44 -17.06 6.69 0.66
N ILE A 45 -17.61 7.88 0.75
CA ILE A 45 -18.87 8.27 0.09
C ILE A 45 -18.49 9.05 -1.16
N TYR A 46 -18.46 8.34 -2.28
CA TYR A 46 -18.06 8.92 -3.56
C TYR A 46 -19.12 9.89 -4.11
N VAL A 47 -18.67 11.08 -4.54
CA VAL A 47 -19.50 12.08 -5.22
C VAL A 47 -18.92 12.32 -6.62
N MET A 48 -19.71 12.04 -7.65
CA MET A 48 -19.28 12.25 -9.05
C MET A 48 -19.01 13.74 -9.30
N GLY A 49 -17.79 14.06 -9.73
CA GLY A 49 -17.38 15.43 -10.04
C GLY A 49 -17.26 16.35 -8.81
N GLY A 50 -17.23 15.78 -7.59
CA GLY A 50 -17.14 16.55 -6.35
C GLY A 50 -16.17 15.93 -5.34
N ALA A 51 -15.94 16.66 -4.25
CA ALA A 51 -15.17 16.17 -3.11
C ALA A 51 -15.93 15.05 -2.42
N SER A 52 -15.24 13.93 -2.18
CA SER A 52 -15.81 12.80 -1.45
C SER A 52 -15.60 12.95 0.05
N SER A 53 -16.51 12.38 0.84
CA SER A 53 -16.38 12.30 2.30
C SER A 53 -16.09 10.86 2.74
N TRP A 54 -15.79 10.68 4.02
CA TRP A 54 -15.47 9.38 4.61
C TRP A 54 -16.33 9.13 5.82
N ILE A 55 -16.78 7.89 5.98
CA ILE A 55 -17.51 7.44 7.17
C ILE A 55 -16.73 6.33 7.88
N SER A 56 -16.66 6.42 9.20
CA SER A 56 -16.18 5.34 10.05
C SER A 56 -17.29 4.32 10.29
N GLY A 57 -16.95 3.03 10.34
CA GLY A 57 -17.90 1.96 10.59
C GLY A 57 -17.24 0.67 11.05
N THR A 58 -18.01 -0.42 11.01
CA THR A 58 -17.63 -1.75 11.50
C THR A 58 -17.84 -2.82 10.43
N THR A 59 -17.59 -2.51 9.16
CA THR A 59 -17.79 -3.46 8.07
C THR A 59 -17.00 -4.74 8.34
N PRO A 60 -17.63 -5.93 8.36
CA PRO A 60 -16.92 -7.18 8.55
C PRO A 60 -15.82 -7.35 7.50
N TYR A 61 -14.64 -7.80 7.90
CA TYR A 61 -13.46 -7.81 7.03
C TYR A 61 -13.67 -8.63 5.74
N ASN A 62 -14.37 -9.76 5.86
CA ASN A 62 -14.74 -10.61 4.73
C ASN A 62 -15.80 -10.01 3.80
N SER A 63 -16.51 -8.97 4.25
CA SER A 63 -17.52 -8.24 3.47
C SER A 63 -16.97 -6.98 2.80
N ILE A 64 -15.70 -6.62 3.07
CA ILE A 64 -15.04 -5.51 2.39
C ILE A 64 -14.87 -5.86 0.91
N LEU A 65 -15.44 -5.02 0.04
CA LEU A 65 -15.39 -5.16 -1.40
C LEU A 65 -13.99 -4.88 -1.93
N ASP A 66 -13.52 -5.74 -2.83
CA ASP A 66 -12.20 -5.72 -3.45
C ASP A 66 -12.25 -6.44 -4.82
N PHE A 67 -11.09 -6.81 -5.36
CA PHE A 67 -10.98 -7.64 -6.57
C PHE A 67 -10.57 -9.09 -6.28
N TYR A 68 -10.96 -9.63 -5.13
CA TYR A 68 -10.81 -11.06 -4.85
C TYR A 68 -11.75 -11.90 -5.74
N GLY A 69 -11.24 -13.01 -6.29
CA GLY A 69 -11.99 -13.90 -7.18
C GLY A 69 -12.14 -13.41 -8.62
N ALA A 70 -11.65 -12.21 -8.96
CA ALA A 70 -11.58 -11.75 -10.34
C ALA A 70 -10.51 -12.55 -11.11
N ASN A 71 -10.94 -13.28 -12.15
CA ASN A 71 -10.02 -13.96 -13.07
C ASN A 71 -9.47 -12.95 -14.07
N ILE A 72 -8.16 -12.71 -13.99
CA ILE A 72 -7.48 -11.68 -14.76
C ILE A 72 -6.27 -12.31 -15.43
N SER A 73 -6.21 -12.18 -16.75
CA SER A 73 -5.10 -12.67 -17.58
C SER A 73 -3.97 -11.64 -17.66
N GLY A 74 -2.76 -12.09 -18.01
CA GLY A 74 -1.64 -11.18 -18.29
C GLY A 74 -1.00 -10.55 -17.06
N GLY A 75 -0.71 -11.34 -16.02
CA GLY A 75 0.01 -10.89 -14.82
C GLY A 75 1.50 -10.63 -15.06
N GLY A 76 2.15 -10.04 -14.06
CA GLY A 76 3.57 -9.71 -14.07
C GLY A 76 3.84 -8.37 -13.38
N GLN A 77 5.08 -8.14 -12.95
CA GLN A 77 5.43 -6.93 -12.20
C GLN A 77 5.17 -5.61 -12.96
N THR A 78 5.12 -5.61 -14.29
CA THR A 78 4.80 -4.43 -15.12
C THR A 78 3.31 -4.27 -15.42
N ASN A 79 2.47 -5.21 -14.96
CA ASN A 79 1.03 -5.16 -15.19
C ASN A 79 0.41 -3.94 -14.49
N THR A 80 -0.55 -3.29 -15.16
CA THR A 80 -1.19 -2.06 -14.71
C THR A 80 -2.65 -2.23 -14.30
N TYR A 81 -3.13 -3.46 -14.03
CA TYR A 81 -4.56 -3.77 -13.90
C TYR A 81 -5.33 -2.79 -13.01
N LEU A 82 -4.88 -2.51 -11.77
CA LEU A 82 -5.58 -1.55 -10.92
C LEU A 82 -5.41 -0.10 -11.38
N ASN A 83 -4.37 0.23 -12.14
CA ASN A 83 -4.19 1.57 -12.69
C ASN A 83 -5.04 1.78 -13.97
N ASP A 84 -5.54 0.73 -14.60
CA ASP A 84 -6.30 0.84 -15.84
C ASP A 84 -7.64 1.57 -15.62
N THR A 85 -8.09 2.33 -16.63
CA THR A 85 -9.30 3.15 -16.54
C THR A 85 -10.55 2.33 -16.21
N GLN A 86 -10.61 1.07 -16.65
CA GLN A 86 -11.76 0.19 -16.41
C GLN A 86 -11.99 -0.08 -14.91
N GLN A 87 -10.93 -0.15 -14.12
CA GLN A 87 -10.96 -0.38 -12.67
C GLN A 87 -11.21 0.92 -11.89
N ASN A 88 -11.18 2.08 -12.56
CA ASN A 88 -11.23 3.42 -11.96
C ASN A 88 -12.37 4.29 -12.52
N THR A 89 -13.49 3.64 -12.86
CA THR A 89 -14.71 4.32 -13.31
C THR A 89 -15.53 4.82 -12.11
N ASP A 90 -16.47 5.75 -12.36
CA ASP A 90 -17.42 6.20 -11.33
C ASP A 90 -18.21 5.03 -10.72
N PHE A 91 -18.57 4.05 -11.56
CA PHE A 91 -19.22 2.83 -11.11
C PHE A 91 -18.36 2.04 -10.12
N MET A 92 -17.05 1.89 -10.39
CA MET A 92 -16.15 1.18 -9.47
C MET A 92 -16.07 1.90 -8.12
N TYR A 93 -15.93 3.23 -8.14
CA TYR A 93 -15.84 4.05 -6.92
C TYR A 93 -17.12 4.05 -6.10
N LEU A 94 -18.30 4.05 -6.74
CA LEU A 94 -19.59 3.85 -6.05
C LEU A 94 -19.67 2.50 -5.33
N THR A 95 -18.94 1.49 -5.81
CA THR A 95 -18.81 0.17 -5.15
C THR A 95 -17.59 0.04 -4.24
N SER A 96 -16.94 1.16 -3.87
CA SER A 96 -15.73 1.18 -3.03
C SER A 96 -14.59 0.31 -3.56
N ARG A 97 -14.41 0.26 -4.88
CA ARG A 97 -13.34 -0.48 -5.56
C ARG A 97 -12.54 0.40 -6.51
N GLY A 98 -11.26 0.08 -6.68
CA GLY A 98 -10.36 0.73 -7.63
C GLY A 98 -8.97 0.92 -7.03
N ASP A 99 -8.17 1.73 -7.70
CA ASP A 99 -6.90 2.23 -7.18
C ASP A 99 -7.18 3.44 -6.26
N ILE A 100 -6.87 3.30 -4.97
CA ILE A 100 -7.11 4.34 -3.97
C ILE A 100 -6.37 5.65 -4.30
N CYS A 101 -5.21 5.59 -4.93
CA CYS A 101 -4.45 6.78 -5.31
C CYS A 101 -5.12 7.52 -6.48
N LYS A 102 -5.65 6.78 -7.46
CA LYS A 102 -6.45 7.37 -8.55
C LYS A 102 -7.76 7.92 -8.05
N TYR A 103 -8.38 7.26 -7.07
CA TYR A 103 -9.58 7.76 -6.40
C TYR A 103 -9.32 9.10 -5.71
N LEU A 104 -8.24 9.21 -4.93
CA LEU A 104 -7.86 10.45 -4.25
C LEU A 104 -7.56 11.58 -5.25
N SER A 105 -6.89 11.27 -6.35
CA SER A 105 -6.63 12.22 -7.44
C SER A 105 -7.92 12.72 -8.07
N LYS A 106 -8.84 11.79 -8.43
CA LYS A 106 -10.11 12.14 -9.09
C LYS A 106 -11.02 12.99 -8.22
N THR A 107 -11.00 12.75 -6.91
CA THR A 107 -11.85 13.45 -5.94
C THR A 107 -11.28 14.79 -5.46
N GLY A 108 -10.07 15.14 -5.91
CA GLY A 108 -9.38 16.37 -5.49
C GLY A 108 -8.92 16.33 -4.03
N ALA A 109 -8.77 15.14 -3.43
CA ALA A 109 -8.26 14.99 -2.08
C ALA A 109 -6.73 15.25 -2.00
N VAL A 110 -6.05 15.18 -3.14
CA VAL A 110 -4.63 15.50 -3.30
C VAL A 110 -4.45 16.35 -4.56
N GLU A 111 -3.37 17.14 -4.64
CA GLU A 111 -3.01 17.87 -5.85
C GLU A 111 -2.36 16.90 -6.86
N GLY A 112 -2.52 17.14 -8.17
CA GLY A 112 -1.92 16.30 -9.21
C GLY A 112 -2.58 14.93 -9.40
N ASN A 113 -1.92 14.10 -10.23
CA ASN A 113 -2.40 12.78 -10.61
C ASN A 113 -1.49 11.69 -10.02
N TRP A 114 -2.11 10.78 -9.30
CA TRP A 114 -1.47 9.74 -8.53
C TRP A 114 -2.08 8.38 -8.83
N ARG A 115 -1.23 7.36 -8.79
CA ARG A 115 -1.63 5.96 -8.93
C ARG A 115 -0.93 5.08 -7.92
N MET A 116 -1.46 3.90 -7.67
CA MET A 116 -0.71 2.84 -7.00
C MET A 116 0.52 2.44 -7.85
N PRO A 117 1.67 2.14 -7.21
CA PRO A 117 2.88 1.66 -7.86
C PRO A 117 2.61 0.31 -8.48
N THR A 118 3.20 0.03 -9.63
CA THR A 118 3.31 -1.32 -10.18
C THR A 118 4.35 -2.11 -9.39
N GLY A 119 4.42 -3.43 -9.58
CA GLY A 119 5.52 -4.22 -9.03
C GLY A 119 6.88 -3.70 -9.53
N ALA A 120 6.96 -3.32 -10.80
CA ALA A 120 8.17 -2.78 -11.40
C ALA A 120 8.64 -1.47 -10.75
N ASP A 121 7.73 -0.64 -10.23
CA ASP A 121 8.09 0.59 -9.53
C ASP A 121 8.87 0.30 -8.22
N PHE A 122 8.62 -0.85 -7.58
CA PHE A 122 9.40 -1.30 -6.42
C PHE A 122 10.71 -2.00 -6.79
N ASN A 123 10.83 -2.49 -8.04
CA ASN A 123 11.94 -3.32 -8.50
C ASN A 123 12.89 -2.57 -9.45
N ALA A 124 13.71 -1.68 -8.89
CA ALA A 124 14.53 -0.71 -9.63
C ALA A 124 15.44 -1.26 -10.75
N ALA A 125 15.93 -2.51 -10.65
CA ALA A 125 16.52 -3.28 -11.77
C ALA A 125 17.02 -4.66 -11.28
N GLY A 126 16.81 -5.70 -12.10
CA GLY A 126 17.64 -6.92 -12.08
C GLY A 126 17.38 -7.93 -10.96
N ILE A 127 16.47 -7.67 -10.02
CA ILE A 127 16.07 -8.64 -9.00
C ILE A 127 14.94 -9.49 -9.58
N ALA A 128 15.10 -10.81 -9.58
CA ALA A 128 14.06 -11.73 -10.02
C ALA A 128 12.83 -11.63 -9.11
N GLU A 129 11.64 -11.89 -9.66
CA GLU A 129 10.42 -12.01 -8.85
C GLU A 129 10.63 -13.07 -7.75
N HIS A 130 10.13 -12.81 -6.54
CA HIS A 130 10.30 -13.66 -5.35
C HIS A 130 11.72 -13.83 -4.84
N ALA A 131 12.70 -13.13 -5.40
CA ALA A 131 14.04 -13.13 -4.86
C ALA A 131 14.12 -12.21 -3.63
N MET A 132 14.58 -12.80 -2.53
CA MET A 132 14.93 -12.03 -1.34
C MET A 132 16.28 -11.35 -1.56
N VAL A 133 16.38 -10.10 -1.18
CA VAL A 133 17.64 -9.37 -1.07
C VAL A 133 17.91 -9.09 0.41
N GLY A 134 19.06 -9.57 0.89
CA GLY A 134 19.49 -9.34 2.26
C GLY A 134 19.90 -7.88 2.48
N TRP A 135 19.67 -7.36 3.69
CA TRP A 135 20.14 -6.03 4.08
C TRP A 135 21.67 -5.99 4.08
N SER A 136 22.27 -5.38 3.06
CA SER A 136 23.73 -5.31 2.88
C SER A 136 24.13 -4.00 2.20
N THR A 137 25.43 -3.72 2.08
CA THR A 137 25.91 -2.57 1.30
C THR A 137 25.57 -2.67 -0.19
N ASN A 138 25.20 -3.85 -0.66
CA ASN A 138 24.88 -4.12 -2.06
C ASN A 138 23.36 -4.15 -2.32
N SER A 139 22.51 -3.89 -1.32
CA SER A 139 21.06 -3.89 -1.51
C SER A 139 20.52 -2.65 -2.21
N LEU A 140 21.37 -1.81 -2.81
CA LEU A 140 20.94 -0.62 -3.54
C LEU A 140 19.82 -0.96 -4.54
N PRO A 141 18.77 -0.14 -4.63
CA PRO A 141 18.55 1.14 -3.94
C PRO A 141 17.96 1.03 -2.51
N TRP A 142 17.82 -0.17 -1.96
CA TRP A 142 17.20 -0.42 -0.68
C TRP A 142 18.19 -0.46 0.48
N SER A 143 17.77 0.06 1.63
CA SER A 143 18.47 -0.09 2.93
C SER A 143 17.45 -0.19 4.06
N ARG A 144 17.88 -0.65 5.24
CA ARG A 144 17.02 -0.66 6.44
C ARG A 144 17.23 0.59 7.28
N PHE A 145 16.20 1.03 7.98
CA PHE A 145 16.30 2.00 9.06
C PHE A 145 15.71 1.45 10.35
N GLY A 146 16.21 1.93 11.49
CA GLY A 146 15.76 1.51 12.81
C GLY A 146 16.08 0.05 13.16
N THR A 147 15.49 -0.42 14.27
CA THR A 147 15.58 -1.80 14.74
C THR A 147 14.19 -2.43 14.70
N PHE A 148 14.03 -3.51 13.93
CA PHE A 148 12.77 -4.23 13.84
C PHE A 148 12.42 -4.85 15.19
N ALA A 149 11.33 -4.38 15.79
CA ALA A 149 10.81 -4.84 17.07
C ALA A 149 9.30 -4.56 17.11
N THR A 150 8.56 -5.35 17.90
CA THR A 150 7.12 -5.14 18.05
C THR A 150 6.83 -3.76 18.64
N VAL A 151 5.95 -3.00 17.97
CA VAL A 151 5.48 -1.70 18.44
C VAL A 151 4.11 -1.85 19.11
N SER A 152 3.97 -1.27 20.30
CA SER A 152 2.69 -1.11 21.01
C SER A 152 2.09 0.25 20.71
N GLY A 153 0.77 0.33 20.49
CA GLY A 153 0.09 1.58 20.11
C GLY A 153 -0.30 1.51 18.65
N ALA A 154 -1.58 1.27 18.40
CA ALA A 154 -2.08 0.97 17.08
C ALA A 154 -3.33 1.84 16.90
N GLU A 155 -3.06 3.14 16.82
CA GLU A 155 -4.09 4.18 16.78
C GLU A 155 -4.98 3.99 15.57
N ALA A 156 -6.28 4.10 15.75
CA ALA A 156 -7.22 3.76 14.69
C ALA A 156 -7.04 4.61 13.42
N ASP A 157 -6.54 5.84 13.58
CA ASP A 157 -6.27 6.80 12.51
C ASP A 157 -4.96 6.53 11.73
N GLY A 158 -4.19 5.51 12.11
CA GLY A 158 -2.95 5.14 11.44
C GLY A 158 -1.79 6.11 11.68
N THR A 159 -1.88 6.99 12.67
CA THR A 159 -0.84 7.99 12.96
C THR A 159 0.32 7.48 13.80
N THR A 160 0.25 6.24 14.30
CA THR A 160 1.36 5.58 15.00
C THR A 160 2.65 5.71 14.21
N LEU A 161 3.69 6.28 14.83
CA LEU A 161 5.03 6.32 14.25
C LEU A 161 5.72 4.97 14.44
N VAL A 162 6.17 4.38 13.34
CA VAL A 162 6.96 3.15 13.35
C VAL A 162 8.41 3.49 13.05
N GLY A 163 9.26 3.38 14.07
CA GLY A 163 10.67 3.76 14.01
C GLY A 163 11.59 2.80 13.25
N SER A 164 11.05 1.81 12.55
CA SER A 164 11.80 0.79 11.80
C SER A 164 11.17 0.51 10.45
N GLY A 165 11.99 0.16 9.45
CA GLY A 165 11.49 -0.21 8.13
C GLY A 165 12.55 -0.19 7.02
N GLY A 166 12.08 0.02 5.79
CA GLY A 166 12.89 0.07 4.58
C GLY A 166 12.97 1.48 4.00
N THR A 167 14.15 1.85 3.52
CA THR A 167 14.41 3.07 2.77
C THR A 167 14.72 2.70 1.32
N TYR A 168 14.09 3.40 0.38
CA TYR A 168 14.36 3.29 -1.05
C TYR A 168 14.97 4.60 -1.56
N THR A 169 16.16 4.52 -2.17
CA THR A 169 16.92 5.69 -2.60
C THR A 169 17.29 5.61 -4.09
N VAL A 170 16.74 6.51 -4.90
CA VAL A 170 17.05 6.62 -6.33
C VAL A 170 17.53 8.04 -6.62
N GLY A 171 18.79 8.17 -7.04
CA GLY A 171 19.44 9.47 -7.18
C GLY A 171 19.46 10.22 -5.85
N HIS A 172 18.87 11.42 -5.82
CA HIS A 172 18.73 12.23 -4.61
C HIS A 172 17.38 12.03 -3.89
N ALA A 173 16.47 11.23 -4.44
CA ALA A 173 15.16 10.98 -3.84
C ALA A 173 15.24 9.83 -2.83
N VAL A 174 14.67 10.03 -1.64
CA VAL A 174 14.61 9.04 -0.56
C VAL A 174 13.16 8.85 -0.15
N SER A 175 12.67 7.61 -0.17
CA SER A 175 11.37 7.22 0.36
C SER A 175 11.54 6.26 1.54
N ARG A 176 10.81 6.47 2.62
CA ARG A 176 10.77 5.56 3.76
C ARG A 176 9.44 4.82 3.81
N PHE A 177 9.55 3.53 4.12
CA PHE A 177 8.43 2.63 4.30
C PHE A 177 8.51 2.08 5.71
N PRO A 178 7.56 2.42 6.59
CA PRO A 178 7.52 1.88 7.94
C PRO A 178 7.18 0.39 7.92
N ALA A 179 7.67 -0.34 8.92
CA ALA A 179 7.27 -1.71 9.21
C ALA A 179 5.83 -1.71 9.79
N SER A 180 4.85 -1.30 9.00
CA SER A 180 3.47 -1.05 9.45
C SER A 180 2.73 -2.30 9.92
N GLY A 181 3.25 -3.50 9.68
CA GLY A 181 2.50 -4.74 9.83
C GLY A 181 1.49 -4.94 8.70
N TYR A 182 0.44 -5.72 8.97
CA TYR A 182 -0.63 -6.02 8.02
C TYR A 182 -1.89 -6.54 8.71
N ARG A 183 -2.99 -6.59 7.95
CA ARG A 183 -4.21 -7.33 8.30
C ARG A 183 -4.19 -8.71 7.65
N ASP A 184 -4.36 -9.73 8.46
CA ASP A 184 -4.58 -11.10 8.01
C ASP A 184 -5.89 -11.23 7.22
N HIS A 185 -6.10 -12.34 6.51
CA HIS A 185 -7.27 -12.58 5.68
C HIS A 185 -8.61 -12.58 6.45
N ASN A 186 -8.55 -12.65 7.78
CA ASN A 186 -9.69 -12.57 8.71
C ASN A 186 -9.81 -11.19 9.40
N GLY A 187 -8.91 -10.25 9.12
CA GLY A 187 -8.87 -8.91 9.70
C GLY A 187 -8.02 -8.78 10.97
N MET A 188 -7.34 -9.83 11.43
CA MET A 188 -6.42 -9.76 12.57
C MET A 188 -5.19 -8.90 12.23
N LEU A 189 -4.81 -8.01 13.15
CA LEU A 189 -3.62 -7.18 13.01
C LEU A 189 -2.37 -7.96 13.40
N LEU A 190 -1.34 -7.95 12.56
CA LEU A 190 -0.12 -8.69 12.77
C LEU A 190 1.14 -7.86 12.48
N SER A 191 2.21 -8.18 13.20
CA SER A 191 3.60 -7.86 12.83
C SER A 191 3.95 -6.37 12.70
N ILE A 192 3.29 -5.50 13.45
CA ILE A 192 3.67 -4.08 13.52
C ILE A 192 5.09 -3.96 14.09
N GLY A 193 5.93 -3.20 13.40
CA GLY A 193 7.34 -2.98 13.71
C GLY A 193 8.28 -4.10 13.26
N THR A 194 7.76 -5.26 12.85
CA THR A 194 8.57 -6.40 12.41
C THR A 194 8.44 -6.72 10.92
N TYR A 195 7.32 -6.37 10.28
CA TYR A 195 7.07 -6.53 8.86
C TYR A 195 6.62 -5.20 8.25
N GLY A 196 7.13 -4.85 7.08
CA GLY A 196 6.51 -3.82 6.24
C GLY A 196 6.01 -4.42 4.93
N ASN A 197 4.82 -4.02 4.52
CA ASN A 197 4.18 -4.44 3.29
C ASN A 197 3.68 -3.21 2.55
N ASN A 198 3.68 -3.23 1.22
CA ASN A 198 2.95 -2.25 0.42
C ASN A 198 2.38 -2.92 -0.82
N TRP A 199 1.08 -2.79 -1.05
CA TRP A 199 0.45 -3.29 -2.27
C TRP A 199 1.02 -2.58 -3.49
N SER A 200 1.19 -3.33 -4.58
CA SER A 200 1.29 -2.77 -5.91
C SER A 200 -0.06 -2.86 -6.63
N SER A 201 -0.21 -2.15 -7.75
CA SER A 201 -1.34 -2.22 -8.67
C SER A 201 -1.29 -3.44 -9.59
N SER A 202 -0.16 -4.15 -9.59
CA SER A 202 0.12 -5.24 -10.53
C SER A 202 -0.45 -6.56 -10.02
N ILE A 203 -1.07 -7.27 -10.94
CA ILE A 203 -1.60 -8.60 -10.66
C ILE A 203 -0.53 -9.69 -10.83
N PHE A 204 -0.56 -10.69 -9.96
CA PHE A 204 0.13 -11.95 -10.23
C PHE A 204 -0.76 -12.85 -11.06
N THR A 205 -0.17 -13.62 -11.98
CA THR A 205 -0.91 -14.48 -12.89
C THR A 205 -1.85 -15.43 -12.14
N GLY A 206 -3.16 -15.37 -12.42
CA GLY A 206 -4.18 -16.18 -11.75
C GLY A 206 -5.26 -15.35 -11.04
N THR A 207 -6.08 -16.00 -10.21
CA THR A 207 -7.35 -15.43 -9.73
C THR A 207 -7.23 -14.63 -8.43
N ASP A 208 -6.25 -14.93 -7.57
CA ASP A 208 -6.35 -14.53 -6.15
C ASP A 208 -5.14 -13.78 -5.61
N MET A 209 -4.09 -13.63 -6.41
CA MET A 209 -2.81 -13.07 -5.97
C MET A 209 -2.53 -11.73 -6.64
N ALA A 210 -1.87 -10.85 -5.91
CA ALA A 210 -1.36 -9.58 -6.42
C ALA A 210 0.05 -9.35 -5.92
N PHE A 211 0.80 -8.52 -6.63
CA PHE A 211 2.14 -8.17 -6.22
C PHE A 211 2.12 -7.14 -5.08
N HIS A 212 3.09 -7.28 -4.20
CA HIS A 212 3.38 -6.35 -3.12
C HIS A 212 4.88 -6.34 -2.87
N MET A 213 5.36 -5.26 -2.27
CA MET A 213 6.67 -5.22 -1.68
C MET A 213 6.56 -5.67 -0.22
N VAL A 214 7.50 -6.47 0.26
CA VAL A 214 7.59 -6.87 1.67
C VAL A 214 9.01 -6.82 2.20
N PHE A 215 9.17 -6.43 3.46
CA PHE A 215 10.45 -6.51 4.14
C PHE A 215 10.33 -6.92 5.59
N VAL A 216 11.40 -7.56 6.08
CA VAL A 216 11.55 -8.18 7.39
C VAL A 216 12.95 -7.91 7.94
N PHE A 217 13.24 -8.37 9.17
CA PHE A 217 14.55 -8.16 9.79
C PHE A 217 15.74 -8.69 8.96
N SER A 218 15.54 -9.78 8.21
CA SER A 218 16.57 -10.49 7.47
C SER A 218 16.80 -9.95 6.05
N GLY A 219 15.87 -9.17 5.51
CA GLY A 219 15.96 -8.59 4.17
C GLY A 219 14.61 -8.17 3.62
N PHE A 220 14.51 -8.05 2.31
CA PHE A 220 13.31 -7.59 1.63
C PHE A 220 13.09 -8.31 0.30
N TYR A 221 11.86 -8.27 -0.15
CA TYR A 221 11.40 -8.71 -1.46
C TYR A 221 10.78 -7.47 -2.13
N PRO A 222 11.46 -6.86 -3.11
CA PRO A 222 10.91 -5.69 -3.78
C PRO A 222 9.60 -6.05 -4.50
N VAL A 223 9.51 -7.27 -5.02
CA VAL A 223 8.32 -7.81 -5.67
C VAL A 223 8.08 -9.24 -5.18
N TYR A 224 7.02 -9.41 -4.40
CA TYR A 224 6.48 -10.70 -3.96
C TYR A 224 5.00 -10.78 -4.29
N TYR A 225 4.39 -11.97 -4.33
CA TYR A 225 2.94 -12.09 -4.46
C TYR A 225 2.29 -12.52 -3.16
N PHE A 226 1.06 -12.06 -2.94
CA PHE A 226 0.25 -12.52 -1.82
C PHE A 226 -1.23 -12.51 -2.15
N ASN A 227 -2.01 -13.18 -1.30
CA ASN A 227 -3.45 -13.28 -1.48
C ASN A 227 -4.11 -11.90 -1.28
N ARG A 228 -4.98 -11.49 -2.21
CA ARG A 228 -5.67 -10.19 -2.22
C ARG A 228 -6.57 -9.93 -1.01
N ARG A 229 -6.92 -10.98 -0.25
CA ARG A 229 -7.72 -10.86 0.99
C ARG A 229 -6.96 -10.22 2.14
N TYR A 230 -5.62 -10.19 2.09
CA TYR A 230 -4.83 -9.52 3.12
C TYR A 230 -4.92 -8.00 2.96
N GLY A 231 -4.73 -7.29 4.07
CA GLY A 231 -4.76 -5.84 4.09
C GLY A 231 -3.36 -5.31 4.26
N PHE A 232 -2.84 -4.62 3.23
CA PHE A 232 -1.54 -3.97 3.28
C PHE A 232 -1.70 -2.45 3.14
N PRO A 233 -0.73 -1.69 3.66
CA PRO A 233 -0.62 -0.27 3.33
C PRO A 233 -0.52 -0.06 1.82
N VAL A 234 -0.95 1.12 1.39
CA VAL A 234 -0.80 1.58 0.01
C VAL A 234 0.00 2.87 0.02
N ARG A 235 0.79 3.01 -1.03
CA ARG A 235 1.80 4.03 -1.19
C ARG A 235 1.72 4.48 -2.65
N CYS A 236 1.06 5.59 -2.95
CA CYS A 236 0.94 6.23 -4.26
C CYS A 236 2.26 6.72 -4.92
N VAL A 237 2.23 6.83 -6.25
CA VAL A 237 3.30 7.38 -7.09
C VAL A 237 2.70 8.34 -8.10
N ARG A 238 3.50 9.31 -8.57
CA ARG A 238 3.02 10.31 -9.53
C ARG A 238 2.88 9.71 -10.93
N GLU A 239 1.81 10.07 -11.65
CA GLU A 239 1.63 9.77 -13.07
C GLU A 239 2.32 10.81 -13.98
#